data_AF-J3BUT1-F1
#
_entry.id   AF-J3BUT1-F1
#
_cell.length_a   1.000
_cell.length_b   1.000
_cell.length_c   1.000
_cell.angle_alpha   90.00
_cell.angle_beta   90.00
_cell.angle_gamma   90.00
#
_symmetry.space_group_name_H-M   'P 1'
#
loop_
_entity.id
_entity.type
_entity.pdbx_description
1 polymer ?
#
loop_
_entity_poly.entity_id
_entity_poly.type
_entity_poly.pdbx_seq_one_letter_code
_entity_poly.pdbx_strand_id
1 'polypeptide(L)'
;MRQVNDEEAVLNLIGDRVWNTELAFQYLKAVGMADTKRTAERRLHELGILPAALIAEDLRDEFGEKPIQRVLNSDLERQRSKRTLVLFVQIFERAQSACLHANDARGSRIWVPMATPVSSAEVETALGKLRKHVGKPIAVFPHAAVTRFCREIPSNEDIGVQLLSYSSPLSAAAPIHAASSMSDHLKRLESESIFIIREAYAEARNPVLLYSLGKDSSVLLHLVRKAFFPAPLPFPLLHVDTRWKFREMYQFRDSVRAKGGAELIVHVNPEAIEKDINPFDHGVELHTAITKTEGLKQALDLYRFDIVFGGARRDEERSRAKERVFSFRARNHAWDPKNQRPEVWNLYNTRKRPDESIRVFPLSNWTELDIWQYIHEQAIPIVPLYFAKERPVVNRNGMLLVVDDDRMQLLPNEQISARKVRFRTLGCYPLTGAIESDASTVPEIIAELLQSRASERQGRLIDTSSGSSMEKKKAEGYF
;
A
#
# COMPACT_ATOMS: atom_id res chain seq x y z
N MET A 1 -35.93 -8.86 -42.34
CA MET A 1 -34.90 -9.81 -42.80
C MET A 1 -33.50 -9.44 -42.32
N ARG A 2 -32.93 -8.28 -42.65
CA ARG A 2 -31.58 -7.89 -42.18
C ARG A 2 -31.40 -7.90 -40.64
N GLN A 3 -32.33 -7.32 -39.89
CA GLN A 3 -32.27 -7.30 -38.41
C GLN A 3 -32.33 -8.70 -37.78
N VAL A 4 -33.17 -9.60 -38.31
CA VAL A 4 -33.30 -10.98 -37.81
C VAL A 4 -32.02 -11.78 -38.07
N ASN A 5 -31.41 -11.62 -39.24
CA ASN A 5 -30.12 -12.24 -39.56
C ASN A 5 -28.98 -11.70 -38.69
N ASP A 6 -29.03 -10.42 -38.29
CA ASP A 6 -28.01 -9.79 -37.45
C ASP A 6 -28.08 -10.29 -36.00
N GLU A 7 -29.28 -10.48 -35.45
CA GLU A 7 -29.46 -11.07 -34.12
C GLU A 7 -28.99 -12.53 -34.06
N GLU A 8 -29.33 -13.33 -35.07
CA GLU A 8 -28.88 -14.72 -35.18
C GLU A 8 -27.35 -14.83 -35.35
N ALA A 9 -26.76 -13.94 -36.16
CA ALA A 9 -25.31 -13.88 -36.33
C ALA A 9 -24.60 -13.52 -35.02
N VAL A 10 -25.14 -12.56 -34.27
CA VAL A 10 -24.61 -12.17 -32.95
C VAL A 10 -24.69 -13.35 -31.98
N LEU A 11 -25.86 -14.02 -31.86
CA LEU A 11 -26.05 -15.17 -30.97
C LEU A 11 -25.05 -16.30 -31.24
N ASN A 12 -24.74 -16.58 -32.51
CA ASN A 12 -23.75 -17.59 -32.86
C ASN A 12 -22.32 -17.15 -32.52
N LEU A 13 -21.96 -15.89 -32.85
CA LEU A 13 -20.63 -15.34 -32.62
C LEU A 13 -20.31 -15.10 -31.14
N ILE A 14 -21.30 -15.19 -30.26
CA ILE A 14 -21.16 -15.23 -28.79
C ILE A 14 -21.60 -16.58 -28.20
N GLY A 15 -21.85 -17.59 -29.03
CA GLY A 15 -22.24 -18.94 -28.63
C GLY A 15 -21.06 -19.81 -28.21
N ASP A 16 -21.33 -21.00 -27.66
CA ASP A 16 -20.43 -21.84 -26.83
C ASP A 16 -19.19 -22.44 -27.54
N ARG A 17 -18.33 -21.58 -28.08
CA ARG A 17 -17.00 -21.90 -28.62
C ARG A 17 -16.05 -20.72 -28.50
N VAL A 18 -14.76 -20.99 -28.59
CA VAL A 18 -13.75 -19.93 -28.71
C VAL A 18 -13.75 -19.38 -30.13
N TRP A 19 -13.74 -18.06 -30.24
CA TRP A 19 -13.72 -17.35 -31.51
C TRP A 19 -12.43 -16.55 -31.67
N ASN A 20 -11.99 -16.40 -32.90
CA ASN A 20 -10.96 -15.46 -33.32
C ASN A 20 -11.38 -14.81 -34.64
N THR A 21 -10.66 -13.79 -35.09
CA THR A 21 -11.00 -13.07 -36.33
C THR A 21 -11.09 -13.98 -37.55
N GLU A 22 -10.28 -15.05 -37.62
CA GLU A 22 -10.32 -16.01 -38.74
C GLU A 22 -11.59 -16.86 -38.75
N LEU A 23 -11.93 -17.45 -37.61
CA LEU A 23 -13.12 -18.28 -37.48
C LEU A 23 -14.40 -17.46 -37.67
N ALA A 24 -14.42 -16.24 -37.15
CA ALA A 24 -15.53 -15.32 -37.36
C ALA A 24 -15.65 -14.89 -38.83
N PHE A 25 -14.54 -14.66 -39.53
CA PHE A 25 -14.55 -14.42 -40.97
C PHE A 25 -15.13 -15.61 -41.74
N GLN A 26 -14.71 -16.85 -41.43
CA GLN A 26 -15.24 -18.05 -42.08
C GLN A 26 -16.75 -18.19 -41.88
N TYR A 27 -17.24 -17.93 -40.66
CA TYR A 27 -18.66 -17.92 -40.36
C TYR A 27 -19.40 -16.83 -41.14
N LEU A 28 -18.96 -15.57 -41.04
CA LEU A 28 -19.60 -14.43 -41.70
C LEU A 28 -19.61 -14.58 -43.23
N LYS A 29 -18.58 -15.21 -43.80
CA LYS A 29 -18.54 -15.56 -45.23
C LYS A 29 -19.58 -16.62 -45.58
N ALA A 30 -19.72 -17.66 -44.76
CA ALA A 30 -20.70 -18.72 -44.97
C ALA A 30 -22.15 -18.20 -44.93
N VAL A 31 -22.44 -17.22 -44.07
CA VAL A 31 -23.78 -16.60 -43.98
C VAL A 31 -23.96 -15.37 -44.91
N GLY A 32 -23.01 -15.12 -45.82
CA GLY A 32 -23.12 -14.04 -46.81
C GLY A 32 -23.02 -12.62 -46.25
N MET A 33 -22.41 -12.45 -45.08
CA MET A 33 -22.25 -11.16 -44.39
C MET A 33 -20.87 -10.51 -44.59
N ALA A 34 -19.88 -11.24 -45.12
CA ALA A 34 -18.55 -10.68 -45.44
C ALA A 34 -17.80 -11.50 -46.49
N ASP A 35 -17.12 -10.82 -47.43
CA ASP A 35 -16.36 -11.48 -48.50
C ASP A 35 -14.85 -11.55 -48.21
N THR A 36 -14.35 -10.60 -47.43
CA THR A 36 -12.94 -10.47 -47.03
C THR A 36 -12.80 -10.37 -45.52
N LYS A 37 -11.59 -10.61 -44.99
CA LYS A 37 -11.28 -10.43 -43.57
C LYS A 37 -11.55 -9.00 -43.09
N ARG A 38 -11.21 -8.00 -43.93
CA ARG A 38 -11.43 -6.58 -43.61
C ARG A 38 -12.92 -6.23 -43.52
N THR A 39 -13.74 -6.75 -44.43
CA THR A 39 -15.19 -6.56 -44.38
C THR A 39 -15.81 -7.31 -43.20
N ALA A 40 -15.27 -8.47 -42.82
CA ALA A 40 -15.72 -9.21 -41.63
C ALA A 40 -15.39 -8.46 -40.34
N GLU A 41 -14.19 -7.92 -40.20
CA GLU A 41 -13.82 -7.13 -39.02
C GLU A 41 -14.66 -5.86 -38.88
N ARG A 42 -14.90 -5.13 -39.99
CA ARG A 42 -15.86 -4.02 -40.00
C ARG A 42 -17.25 -4.48 -39.56
N ARG A 43 -17.71 -5.63 -40.05
CA ARG A 43 -19.01 -6.18 -39.68
C ARG A 43 -19.10 -6.56 -38.21
N LEU A 44 -18.04 -7.13 -37.63
CA LEU A 44 -17.97 -7.47 -36.20
C LEU A 44 -18.06 -6.21 -35.31
N HIS A 45 -17.49 -5.09 -35.76
CA HIS A 45 -17.66 -3.79 -35.11
C HIS A 45 -19.08 -3.24 -35.25
N GLU A 46 -19.67 -3.28 -36.46
CA GLU A 46 -21.07 -2.88 -36.70
C GLU A 46 -22.06 -3.70 -35.87
N LEU A 47 -21.80 -5.00 -35.72
CA LEU A 47 -22.59 -5.91 -34.89
C LEU A 47 -22.35 -5.69 -33.39
N GLY A 48 -21.39 -4.85 -32.99
CA GLY A 48 -21.08 -4.58 -31.59
C GLY A 48 -20.57 -5.81 -30.84
N ILE A 49 -19.81 -6.68 -31.51
CA ILE A 49 -19.22 -7.89 -30.90
C ILE A 49 -17.80 -7.60 -30.40
N LEU A 50 -17.07 -6.71 -31.08
CA LEU A 50 -15.68 -6.42 -30.74
C LEU A 50 -15.56 -5.07 -30.00
N PRO A 51 -15.03 -5.06 -28.77
CA PRO A 51 -14.62 -3.82 -28.12
C PRO A 51 -13.40 -3.19 -28.83
N ALA A 52 -13.01 -1.99 -28.42
CA ALA A 52 -11.73 -1.42 -28.84
C ALA A 52 -10.57 -2.36 -28.45
N ALA A 53 -9.58 -2.51 -29.33
CA ALA A 53 -8.37 -3.27 -29.00
C ALA A 53 -7.54 -2.46 -28.00
N LEU A 54 -7.00 -3.14 -26.99
CA LEU A 54 -6.19 -2.51 -25.95
C LEU A 54 -4.73 -2.43 -26.37
N ILE A 55 -4.09 -1.32 -26.05
CA ILE A 55 -2.63 -1.20 -25.93
C ILE A 55 -2.23 -1.09 -24.46
N ALA A 56 -0.93 -1.19 -24.16
CA ALA A 56 -0.43 -1.17 -22.78
C ALA A 56 -0.85 0.11 -22.03
N GLU A 57 -0.91 1.23 -22.75
CA GLU A 57 -1.29 2.56 -22.27
C GLU A 57 -2.78 2.67 -21.91
N ASP A 58 -3.62 1.76 -22.42
CA ASP A 58 -5.05 1.70 -22.13
C ASP A 58 -5.34 0.95 -20.83
N LEU A 59 -4.42 0.12 -20.35
CA LEU A 59 -4.64 -0.73 -19.18
C LEU A 59 -4.98 0.09 -17.95
N ARG A 60 -6.04 -0.33 -17.25
CA ARG A 60 -6.52 0.24 -16.00
C ARG A 60 -6.89 -0.89 -15.07
N ASP A 61 -6.80 -0.68 -13.77
CA ASP A 61 -7.36 -1.58 -12.78
C ASP A 61 -8.88 -1.40 -12.64
N GLU A 62 -9.50 -2.17 -11.74
CA GLU A 62 -10.94 -2.14 -11.49
C GLU A 62 -11.45 -0.82 -10.90
N PHE A 63 -10.55 0.07 -10.44
CA PHE A 63 -10.87 1.40 -9.93
C PHE A 63 -10.58 2.50 -10.95
N GLY A 64 -10.11 2.15 -12.15
CA GLY A 64 -9.74 3.11 -13.19
C GLY A 64 -8.32 3.67 -13.06
N GLU A 65 -7.49 3.12 -12.16
CA GLU A 65 -6.11 3.56 -11.97
C GLU A 65 -5.16 2.91 -12.98
N LYS A 66 -4.11 3.62 -13.36
CA LYS A 66 -3.09 3.08 -14.27
C LYS A 66 -2.16 2.11 -13.52
N PRO A 67 -1.76 0.99 -14.15
CA PRO A 67 -0.62 0.21 -13.68
C PRO A 67 0.64 1.08 -13.68
N ILE A 68 1.58 0.77 -12.79
CA ILE A 68 2.91 1.41 -12.75
C ILE A 68 3.61 1.08 -14.06
N GLN A 69 3.78 2.09 -14.91
CA GLN A 69 4.22 1.92 -16.29
C GLN A 69 5.61 1.30 -16.38
N ARG A 70 6.54 1.71 -15.51
CA ARG A 70 7.88 1.11 -15.45
C ARG A 70 7.85 -0.38 -15.16
N VAL A 71 6.98 -0.82 -14.23
CA VAL A 71 6.82 -2.23 -13.86
C VAL A 71 6.12 -3.00 -14.99
N LEU A 72 5.07 -2.41 -15.57
CA LEU A 72 4.33 -2.99 -16.70
C LEU A 72 5.25 -3.24 -17.89
N ASN A 73 6.05 -2.26 -18.29
CA ASN A 73 6.98 -2.38 -19.41
C ASN A 73 8.05 -3.44 -19.16
N SER A 74 8.64 -3.45 -17.95
CA SER A 74 9.61 -4.48 -17.56
C SER A 74 9.00 -5.89 -17.62
N ASP A 75 7.75 -6.06 -17.19
CA ASP A 75 7.07 -7.34 -17.28
C ASP A 75 6.77 -7.75 -18.73
N LEU A 76 6.27 -6.84 -19.56
CA LEU A 76 6.03 -7.08 -20.98
C LEU A 76 7.30 -7.55 -21.71
N GLU A 77 8.44 -6.91 -21.47
CA GLU A 77 9.75 -7.32 -22.01
C GLU A 77 10.16 -8.70 -21.52
N ARG A 78 9.97 -8.99 -20.23
CA ARG A 78 10.24 -10.29 -19.63
C ARG A 78 9.38 -11.40 -20.22
N GLN A 79 8.10 -11.16 -20.48
CA GLN A 79 7.23 -12.18 -21.10
C GLN A 79 7.59 -12.41 -22.57
N ARG A 80 7.99 -11.35 -23.29
CA ARG A 80 8.50 -11.46 -24.66
C ARG A 80 9.77 -12.30 -24.74
N SER A 81 10.73 -12.12 -23.81
CA SER A 81 11.96 -12.91 -23.78
C SER A 81 11.71 -14.39 -23.47
N LYS A 82 10.69 -14.70 -22.67
CA LYS A 82 10.20 -16.07 -22.41
C LYS A 82 9.41 -16.70 -23.56
N ARG A 83 9.14 -15.95 -24.64
CA ARG A 83 8.28 -16.36 -25.78
C ARG A 83 6.83 -16.69 -25.39
N THR A 84 6.38 -16.20 -24.24
CA THR A 84 4.97 -16.28 -23.80
C THR A 84 4.12 -15.32 -24.62
N LEU A 85 2.90 -15.73 -25.01
CA LEU A 85 2.00 -14.82 -25.72
C LEU A 85 1.41 -13.79 -24.76
N VAL A 86 1.78 -12.53 -24.94
CA VAL A 86 1.18 -11.40 -24.23
C VAL A 86 -0.25 -11.16 -24.75
N LEU A 87 -1.21 -11.13 -23.83
CA LEU A 87 -2.61 -10.86 -24.11
C LEU A 87 -3.13 -9.78 -23.15
N PHE A 88 -3.71 -8.73 -23.72
CA PHE A 88 -4.51 -7.76 -23.00
C PHE A 88 -5.95 -8.26 -22.96
N VAL A 89 -6.52 -8.41 -21.77
CA VAL A 89 -7.86 -8.99 -21.59
C VAL A 89 -8.84 -8.00 -21.00
N GLN A 90 -10.09 -8.07 -21.44
CA GLN A 90 -11.20 -7.26 -20.94
C GLN A 90 -12.50 -8.08 -20.96
N ILE A 91 -13.43 -7.73 -20.07
CA ILE A 91 -14.80 -8.26 -20.12
C ILE A 91 -15.63 -7.32 -20.97
N PHE A 92 -16.40 -7.88 -21.90
CA PHE A 92 -17.40 -7.16 -22.67
C PHE A 92 -18.77 -7.79 -22.40
N GLU A 93 -19.69 -7.00 -21.82
CA GLU A 93 -21.04 -7.44 -21.49
C GLU A 93 -22.06 -6.84 -22.46
N ARG A 94 -23.01 -7.66 -22.90
CA ARG A 94 -24.13 -7.24 -23.73
C ARG A 94 -25.40 -7.98 -23.32
N ALA A 95 -26.40 -7.23 -22.88
CA ALA A 95 -27.69 -7.76 -22.43
C ALA A 95 -27.54 -8.92 -21.43
N GLN A 96 -27.82 -10.16 -21.83
CA GLN A 96 -27.72 -11.39 -21.02
C GLN A 96 -26.49 -12.24 -21.37
N SER A 97 -25.46 -11.65 -21.96
CA SER A 97 -24.25 -12.36 -22.39
C SER A 97 -23.00 -11.58 -21.98
N ALA A 98 -21.94 -12.31 -21.63
CA ALA A 98 -20.62 -11.75 -21.36
C ALA A 98 -19.57 -12.53 -22.16
N CYS A 99 -18.54 -11.84 -22.60
CA CYS A 99 -17.39 -12.45 -23.27
C CYS A 99 -16.10 -11.94 -22.66
N LEU A 100 -15.13 -12.84 -22.46
CA LEU A 100 -13.75 -12.48 -22.22
C LEU A 100 -13.09 -12.21 -23.56
N HIS A 101 -12.78 -10.95 -23.82
CA HIS A 101 -12.03 -10.55 -25.00
C HIS A 101 -10.55 -10.47 -24.68
N ALA A 102 -9.73 -10.93 -25.62
CA ALA A 102 -8.29 -10.79 -25.58
C ALA A 102 -7.77 -10.25 -26.90
N ASN A 103 -6.78 -9.37 -26.84
CA ASN A 103 -5.96 -9.05 -28.00
C ASN A 103 -4.47 -9.12 -27.69
N ASP A 104 -3.68 -9.58 -28.67
CA ASP A 104 -2.23 -9.49 -28.58
C ASP A 104 -1.73 -8.08 -28.93
N ALA A 105 -0.41 -7.85 -28.78
CA ALA A 105 0.22 -6.58 -29.09
C ALA A 105 0.21 -6.21 -30.60
N ARG A 106 -0.18 -7.13 -31.49
CA ARG A 106 -0.35 -6.90 -32.94
C ARG A 106 -1.82 -6.66 -33.33
N GLY A 107 -2.73 -6.70 -32.36
CA GLY A 107 -4.16 -6.53 -32.56
C GLY A 107 -4.90 -7.80 -32.97
N SER A 108 -4.27 -8.98 -32.92
CA SER A 108 -4.99 -10.25 -33.15
C SER A 108 -5.99 -10.48 -32.02
N ARG A 109 -7.24 -10.78 -32.35
CA ARG A 109 -8.35 -10.87 -31.38
C ARG A 109 -8.83 -12.30 -31.17
N ILE A 110 -9.14 -12.62 -29.92
CA ILE A 110 -9.78 -13.86 -29.48
C ILE A 110 -10.86 -13.48 -28.48
N TRP A 111 -12.01 -14.16 -28.49
CA TRP A 111 -13.01 -14.01 -27.45
C TRP A 111 -13.64 -15.33 -27.06
N VAL A 112 -14.00 -15.41 -25.78
CA VAL A 112 -14.57 -16.60 -25.15
C VAL A 112 -15.85 -16.19 -24.43
N PRO A 113 -17.01 -16.75 -24.81
CA PRO A 113 -18.25 -16.54 -24.07
C PRO A 113 -18.15 -17.04 -22.63
N MET A 114 -18.81 -16.33 -21.72
CA MET A 114 -18.89 -16.62 -20.30
C MET A 114 -20.34 -16.56 -19.83
N ALA A 115 -20.66 -17.30 -18.77
CA ALA A 115 -21.94 -17.19 -18.10
C ALA A 115 -22.06 -15.84 -17.38
N THR A 116 -23.30 -15.37 -17.26
CA THR A 116 -23.66 -14.20 -16.46
C THR A 116 -24.47 -14.63 -15.23
N PRO A 117 -24.19 -14.10 -14.03
CA PRO A 117 -23.20 -13.06 -13.71
C PRO A 117 -21.75 -13.58 -13.76
N VAL A 118 -20.82 -12.71 -14.16
CA VAL A 118 -19.40 -13.07 -14.26
C VAL A 118 -18.80 -13.29 -12.86
N SER A 119 -18.02 -14.36 -12.73
CA SER A 119 -17.29 -14.74 -11.51
C SER A 119 -15.82 -15.04 -11.80
N SER A 120 -14.97 -15.11 -10.78
CA SER A 120 -13.55 -15.47 -10.93
C SER A 120 -13.37 -16.87 -11.53
N ALA A 121 -14.24 -17.83 -11.18
CA ALA A 121 -14.24 -19.17 -11.74
C ALA A 121 -14.61 -19.20 -13.23
N GLU A 122 -15.55 -18.35 -13.66
CA GLU A 122 -15.90 -18.18 -15.08
C GLU A 122 -14.73 -17.59 -15.87
N VAL A 123 -14.07 -16.55 -15.32
CA VAL A 123 -12.90 -15.93 -15.96
C VAL A 123 -11.74 -16.93 -16.04
N GLU A 124 -11.48 -17.71 -15.00
CA GLU A 124 -10.46 -18.76 -15.00
C GLU A 124 -10.74 -19.83 -16.07
N THR A 125 -11.99 -20.29 -16.15
CA THR A 125 -12.43 -21.25 -17.17
C THR A 125 -12.24 -20.67 -18.59
N ALA A 126 -12.59 -19.40 -18.79
CA ALA A 126 -12.44 -18.71 -20.07
C ALA A 126 -10.96 -18.55 -20.46
N LEU A 127 -10.07 -18.22 -19.51
CA LEU A 127 -8.61 -18.19 -19.73
C LEU A 127 -8.07 -19.58 -20.09
N GLY A 128 -8.58 -20.64 -19.47
CA GLY A 128 -8.25 -22.03 -19.81
C GLY A 128 -8.65 -22.40 -21.25
N LYS A 129 -9.88 -22.07 -21.66
CA LYS A 129 -10.36 -22.24 -23.04
C LYS A 129 -9.49 -21.44 -24.02
N LEU A 130 -9.14 -20.20 -23.66
CA LEU A 130 -8.28 -19.32 -24.47
C LEU A 130 -6.87 -19.91 -24.64
N ARG A 131 -6.20 -20.31 -23.55
CA ARG A 131 -4.88 -20.94 -23.57
C ARG A 131 -4.88 -22.20 -24.44
N LYS A 132 -5.92 -23.04 -24.32
CA LYS A 132 -6.07 -24.26 -25.13
C LYS A 132 -6.21 -23.93 -26.63
N HIS A 133 -6.98 -22.90 -26.98
CA HIS A 133 -7.15 -22.43 -28.35
C HIS A 133 -5.85 -21.87 -28.95
N VAL A 134 -5.09 -21.13 -28.14
CA VAL A 134 -3.81 -20.53 -28.53
C VAL A 134 -2.69 -21.58 -28.69
N GLY A 135 -2.71 -22.64 -27.87
CA GLY A 135 -1.77 -23.76 -27.96
C GLY A 135 -0.35 -23.47 -27.42
N LYS A 136 -0.15 -22.39 -26.67
CA LYS A 136 1.10 -22.02 -26.01
C LYS A 136 0.84 -21.25 -24.71
N PRO A 137 1.83 -21.11 -23.81
CA PRO A 137 1.69 -20.31 -22.61
C PRO A 137 1.27 -18.86 -22.91
N ILE A 138 0.41 -18.31 -22.06
CA ILE A 138 -0.13 -16.94 -22.17
C ILE A 138 0.21 -16.11 -20.93
N ALA A 139 0.51 -14.84 -21.15
CA ALA A 139 0.68 -13.83 -20.12
C ALA A 139 -0.48 -12.85 -20.21
N VAL A 140 -1.30 -12.82 -19.16
CA VAL A 140 -2.58 -12.11 -19.12
C VAL A 140 -2.41 -10.78 -18.41
N PHE A 141 -2.69 -9.70 -19.11
CA PHE A 141 -2.68 -8.33 -18.59
C PHE A 141 -4.13 -7.82 -18.55
N PRO A 142 -4.76 -7.79 -17.37
CA PRO A 142 -6.19 -7.48 -17.25
C PRO A 142 -6.50 -5.98 -17.35
N HIS A 143 -7.64 -5.64 -17.92
CA HIS A 143 -8.15 -4.27 -18.01
C HIS A 143 -9.51 -4.10 -17.34
N ALA A 144 -9.64 -3.04 -16.55
CA ALA A 144 -10.86 -2.63 -15.87
C ALA A 144 -11.45 -3.74 -14.99
N ALA A 145 -12.74 -4.06 -15.16
CA ALA A 145 -13.47 -4.98 -14.30
C ALA A 145 -12.85 -6.39 -14.22
N VAL A 146 -12.19 -6.86 -15.28
CA VAL A 146 -11.56 -8.20 -15.29
C VAL A 146 -10.42 -8.31 -14.28
N THR A 147 -9.77 -7.18 -13.95
CA THR A 147 -8.66 -7.12 -12.98
C THR A 147 -9.10 -7.63 -11.61
N ARG A 148 -10.33 -7.31 -11.19
CA ARG A 148 -10.90 -7.80 -9.93
C ARG A 148 -10.90 -9.33 -9.87
N PHE A 149 -11.42 -9.98 -10.91
CA PHE A 149 -11.52 -11.44 -10.99
C PHE A 149 -10.13 -12.09 -11.11
N CYS A 150 -9.25 -11.49 -11.90
CA CYS A 150 -7.86 -11.95 -12.07
C CYS A 150 -7.05 -11.95 -10.77
N ARG A 151 -7.38 -11.13 -9.76
CA ARG A 151 -6.70 -11.14 -8.45
C ARG A 151 -6.92 -12.41 -7.64
N GLU A 152 -8.00 -13.14 -7.91
CA GLU A 152 -8.34 -14.39 -7.22
C GLU A 152 -7.83 -15.63 -7.98
N ILE A 153 -7.33 -15.44 -9.21
CA ILE A 153 -6.87 -16.52 -10.08
C ILE A 153 -5.37 -16.75 -9.86
N PRO A 154 -4.94 -17.93 -9.41
CA PRO A 154 -3.52 -18.22 -9.26
C PRO A 154 -2.85 -18.34 -10.63
N SER A 155 -1.63 -17.83 -10.74
CA SER A 155 -0.80 -18.08 -11.93
C SER A 155 -0.24 -19.51 -11.92
N ASN A 156 -0.08 -20.09 -13.09
CA ASN A 156 0.59 -21.39 -13.30
C ASN A 156 1.55 -21.32 -14.51
N GLU A 157 2.16 -22.44 -14.88
CA GLU A 157 3.16 -22.50 -15.97
C GLU A 157 2.59 -22.08 -17.33
N ASP A 158 1.29 -22.28 -17.57
CA ASP A 158 0.65 -21.99 -18.85
C ASP A 158 -0.11 -20.67 -18.89
N ILE A 159 -0.63 -20.23 -17.75
CA ILE A 159 -1.43 -19.01 -17.61
C ILE A 159 -0.79 -18.16 -16.50
N GLY A 160 -0.02 -17.16 -16.92
CA GLY A 160 0.56 -16.18 -16.01
C GLY A 160 -0.32 -14.93 -15.94
N VAL A 161 -1.01 -14.70 -14.84
CA VAL A 161 -1.78 -13.47 -14.59
C VAL A 161 -0.85 -12.38 -14.05
N GLN A 162 -0.60 -11.35 -14.87
CA GLN A 162 0.40 -10.32 -14.57
C GLN A 162 -0.24 -9.15 -13.79
N LEU A 163 -0.12 -9.19 -12.47
CA LEU A 163 -0.68 -8.16 -11.56
C LEU A 163 0.38 -7.30 -10.87
N LEU A 164 1.67 -7.55 -11.12
CA LEU A 164 2.78 -6.94 -10.38
C LEU A 164 2.81 -5.41 -10.49
N SER A 165 2.36 -4.85 -11.61
CA SER A 165 2.28 -3.40 -11.85
C SER A 165 1.00 -2.76 -11.33
N TYR A 166 0.01 -3.54 -10.89
CA TYR A 166 -1.30 -3.04 -10.49
C TYR A 166 -1.31 -2.64 -9.03
N SER A 167 -2.14 -1.65 -8.69
CA SER A 167 -2.45 -1.38 -7.29
C SER A 167 -3.01 -2.61 -6.62
N SER A 168 -2.59 -2.85 -5.40
CA SER A 168 -3.28 -3.78 -4.53
C SER A 168 -4.35 -2.98 -3.79
N PRO A 169 -5.65 -3.27 -3.96
CA PRO A 169 -6.63 -2.71 -3.04
C PRO A 169 -6.28 -3.15 -1.63
N LEU A 170 -6.64 -2.34 -0.64
CA LEU A 170 -6.69 -2.81 0.73
C LEU A 170 -7.66 -3.99 0.77
N SER A 171 -7.12 -5.21 0.81
CA SER A 171 -7.93 -6.35 1.17
C SER A 171 -8.49 -6.10 2.56
N ALA A 172 -9.73 -6.51 2.81
CA ALA A 172 -10.17 -6.71 4.18
C ALA A 172 -9.14 -7.66 4.80
N ALA A 173 -8.28 -7.15 5.68
CA ALA A 173 -7.26 -7.97 6.33
C ALA A 173 -7.94 -9.24 6.82
N ALA A 174 -7.31 -10.40 6.61
CA ALA A 174 -7.78 -11.64 7.20
C ALA A 174 -8.12 -11.33 8.67
N PRO A 175 -9.35 -11.65 9.13
CA PRO A 175 -9.80 -11.23 10.44
C PRO A 175 -8.73 -11.60 11.45
N ILE A 176 -8.14 -10.59 12.08
CA ILE A 176 -7.21 -10.84 13.17
C ILE A 176 -8.12 -11.35 14.29
N HIS A 177 -8.19 -12.67 14.44
CA HIS A 177 -8.97 -13.27 15.51
C HIS A 177 -8.25 -12.96 16.81
N ALA A 178 -8.94 -12.27 17.71
CA ALA A 178 -8.45 -12.03 19.06
C ALA A 178 -8.15 -13.39 19.73
N ALA A 179 -6.94 -13.55 20.25
CA ALA A 179 -6.58 -14.72 21.04
C ALA A 179 -7.30 -14.73 22.40
N SER A 180 -7.44 -15.91 23.01
CA SER A 180 -8.07 -16.08 24.31
C SER A 180 -7.13 -15.62 25.44
N SER A 181 -7.31 -14.37 25.85
CA SER A 181 -6.70 -13.67 27.00
C SER A 181 -5.27 -13.13 26.81
N MET A 182 -5.13 -11.83 27.10
CA MET A 182 -3.88 -11.07 27.09
C MET A 182 -2.97 -11.46 28.25
N SER A 183 -1.65 -11.54 27.99
CA SER A 183 -0.66 -11.83 29.05
C SER A 183 -0.64 -10.73 30.13
N ASP A 184 -0.23 -11.08 31.35
CA ASP A 184 -0.15 -10.09 32.44
C ASP A 184 0.90 -9.01 32.18
N HIS A 185 1.94 -9.33 31.41
CA HIS A 185 2.92 -8.36 30.91
C HIS A 185 2.27 -7.32 29.99
N LEU A 186 1.50 -7.76 28.98
CA LEU A 186 0.80 -6.84 28.08
C LEU A 186 -0.30 -6.03 28.78
N LYS A 187 -1.02 -6.62 29.77
CA LYS A 187 -1.96 -5.87 30.63
C LYS A 187 -1.26 -4.76 31.41
N ARG A 188 -0.07 -5.05 31.94
CA ARG A 188 0.75 -4.06 32.66
C ARG A 188 1.19 -2.94 31.72
N LEU A 189 1.71 -3.27 30.54
CA LEU A 189 2.12 -2.28 29.53
C LEU A 189 0.94 -1.42 29.05
N GLU A 190 -0.22 -2.04 28.79
CA GLU A 190 -1.46 -1.33 28.45
C GLU A 190 -1.85 -0.34 29.56
N SER A 191 -1.87 -0.80 30.81
CA SER A 191 -2.23 0.02 31.97
C SER A 191 -1.27 1.20 32.16
N GLU A 192 0.03 0.96 32.02
CA GLU A 192 1.07 1.98 32.08
C GLU A 192 0.90 3.04 30.99
N SER A 193 0.70 2.62 29.74
CA SER A 193 0.49 3.54 28.63
C SER A 193 -0.80 4.36 28.78
N ILE A 194 -1.91 3.73 29.20
CA ILE A 194 -3.18 4.44 29.47
C ILE A 194 -2.99 5.47 30.58
N PHE A 195 -2.26 5.13 31.63
CA PHE A 195 -1.95 6.06 32.71
C PHE A 195 -1.14 7.27 32.20
N ILE A 196 -0.06 7.04 31.45
CA ILE A 196 0.74 8.11 30.83
C ILE A 196 -0.12 9.03 29.94
N ILE A 197 -1.01 8.44 29.13
CA ILE A 197 -1.90 9.19 28.24
C ILE A 197 -2.82 10.12 29.05
N ARG A 198 -3.41 9.62 30.14
CA ARG A 198 -4.31 10.39 31.00
C ARG A 198 -3.58 11.50 31.74
N GLU A 199 -2.39 11.22 32.29
CA GLU A 199 -1.56 12.23 32.97
C GLU A 199 -1.14 13.35 32.03
N ALA A 200 -0.73 13.02 30.81
CA ALA A 200 -0.37 14.00 29.81
C ALA A 200 -1.57 14.85 29.37
N TYR A 201 -2.74 14.22 29.20
CA TYR A 201 -3.97 14.90 28.80
C TYR A 201 -4.51 15.83 29.88
N ALA A 202 -4.42 15.46 31.16
CA ALA A 202 -4.88 16.28 32.28
C ALA A 202 -4.23 17.68 32.32
N GLU A 203 -3.03 17.82 31.75
CA GLU A 203 -2.24 19.05 31.70
C GLU A 203 -2.16 19.64 30.29
N ALA A 204 -2.91 19.09 29.34
CA ALA A 204 -2.97 19.54 27.96
C ALA A 204 -3.99 20.66 27.77
N ARG A 205 -3.63 21.69 26.99
CA ARG A 205 -4.56 22.70 26.49
C ARG A 205 -5.01 22.39 25.07
N ASN A 206 -4.10 21.89 24.25
CA ASN A 206 -4.35 21.49 22.88
C ASN A 206 -3.48 20.27 22.52
N PRO A 207 -3.92 19.06 22.91
CA PRO A 207 -3.17 17.84 22.60
C PRO A 207 -3.35 17.40 21.15
N VAL A 208 -2.41 16.60 20.65
CA VAL A 208 -2.48 15.93 19.34
C VAL A 208 -1.78 14.59 19.37
N LEU A 209 -2.23 13.63 18.56
CA LEU A 209 -1.52 12.37 18.33
C LEU A 209 -0.88 12.32 16.95
N LEU A 210 0.44 12.12 16.91
CA LEU A 210 1.16 11.89 15.66
C LEU A 210 0.82 10.50 15.12
N TYR A 211 0.08 10.47 14.01
CA TYR A 211 -0.39 9.25 13.38
C TYR A 211 0.35 8.98 12.08
N SER A 212 1.41 8.19 12.14
CA SER A 212 2.28 7.87 11.01
C SER A 212 1.79 6.70 10.15
N LEU A 213 0.62 6.12 10.48
CA LEU A 213 0.03 4.94 9.82
C LEU A 213 0.89 3.66 9.98
N GLY A 214 1.87 3.69 10.88
CA GLY A 214 2.65 2.51 11.24
C GLY A 214 1.96 1.66 12.33
N LYS A 215 2.53 0.47 12.58
CA LYS A 215 2.09 -0.45 13.63
C LYS A 215 2.05 0.21 15.01
N ASP A 216 3.10 0.95 15.38
CA ASP A 216 3.21 1.59 16.70
C ASP A 216 2.18 2.69 16.89
N SER A 217 2.00 3.55 15.87
CA SER A 217 0.98 4.61 15.92
C SER A 217 -0.45 4.06 15.94
N SER A 218 -0.67 2.85 15.39
CA SER A 218 -1.96 2.17 15.41
C SER A 218 -2.26 1.55 16.78
N VAL A 219 -1.25 0.97 17.43
CA VAL A 219 -1.34 0.56 18.85
C VAL A 219 -1.59 1.76 19.74
N LEU A 220 -0.85 2.86 19.56
CA LEU A 220 -1.05 4.07 20.34
C LEU A 220 -2.45 4.65 20.18
N LEU A 221 -2.98 4.73 18.95
CA LEU A 221 -4.36 5.15 18.70
C LEU A 221 -5.38 4.25 19.40
N HIS A 222 -5.15 2.94 19.41
CA HIS A 222 -6.00 1.98 20.12
C HIS A 222 -5.98 2.23 21.63
N LEU A 223 -4.80 2.41 22.22
CA LEU A 223 -4.64 2.72 23.65
C LEU A 223 -5.30 4.04 24.04
N VAL A 224 -5.19 5.07 23.20
CA VAL A 224 -5.88 6.35 23.45
C VAL A 224 -7.40 6.16 23.45
N ARG A 225 -7.95 5.38 22.51
CA ARG A 225 -9.39 5.05 22.53
C ARG A 225 -9.81 4.35 23.83
N LYS A 226 -9.00 3.41 24.33
CA LYS A 226 -9.23 2.76 25.63
C LYS A 226 -9.13 3.74 26.80
N ALA A 227 -8.17 4.66 26.77
CA ALA A 227 -7.95 5.62 27.84
C ALA A 227 -9.16 6.54 28.07
N PHE A 228 -9.92 6.85 27.02
CA PHE A 228 -11.06 7.78 27.08
C PHE A 228 -12.43 7.11 26.89
N PHE A 229 -12.48 5.80 26.70
CA PHE A 229 -13.76 5.08 26.62
C PHE A 229 -14.65 5.37 27.84
N PRO A 230 -15.96 5.60 27.68
CA PRO A 230 -16.76 5.50 26.44
C PRO A 230 -16.83 6.78 25.59
N ALA A 231 -16.11 7.84 25.95
CA ALA A 231 -16.11 9.09 25.18
C ALA A 231 -15.37 8.92 23.83
N PRO A 232 -15.72 9.73 22.81
CA PRO A 232 -14.94 9.79 21.58
C PRO A 232 -13.52 10.33 21.84
N LEU A 233 -12.67 10.24 20.83
CA LEU A 233 -11.30 10.75 20.91
C LEU A 233 -11.29 12.25 21.25
N PRO A 234 -10.63 12.70 22.33
CA PRO A 234 -10.73 14.08 22.79
C PRO A 234 -9.79 15.07 22.06
N PHE A 235 -8.99 14.60 21.09
CA PHE A 235 -8.05 15.43 20.33
C PHE A 235 -7.80 14.87 18.92
N PRO A 236 -7.36 15.71 17.97
CA PRO A 236 -7.14 15.29 16.60
C PRO A 236 -5.90 14.39 16.46
N LEU A 237 -5.88 13.68 15.34
CA LEU A 237 -4.70 13.01 14.79
C LEU A 237 -3.98 13.98 13.85
N LEU A 238 -2.65 13.92 13.81
CA LEU A 238 -1.82 14.65 12.85
C LEU A 238 -0.98 13.68 12.03
N HIS A 239 -1.13 13.74 10.70
CA HIS A 239 -0.27 13.06 9.75
C HIS A 239 0.53 14.07 8.93
N VAL A 240 1.85 14.09 9.13
CA VAL A 240 2.79 14.88 8.31
C VAL A 240 3.07 14.11 7.01
N ASP A 241 2.48 14.60 5.93
CA ASP A 241 2.52 13.96 4.63
C ASP A 241 3.66 14.51 3.78
N THR A 242 4.61 13.64 3.48
CA THR A 242 5.78 13.96 2.68
C THR A 242 5.52 13.87 1.18
N ARG A 243 4.31 13.46 0.75
CA ARG A 243 3.93 13.11 -0.64
C ARG A 243 4.67 11.90 -1.23
N TRP A 244 5.55 11.27 -0.44
CA TRP A 244 6.42 10.16 -0.85
C TRP A 244 6.17 8.88 -0.05
N LYS A 245 5.05 8.77 0.67
CA LYS A 245 4.63 7.52 1.34
C LYS A 245 4.19 6.48 0.32
N PHE A 246 4.13 5.22 0.77
CA PHE A 246 3.56 4.14 -0.03
C PHE A 246 2.07 4.36 -0.31
N ARG A 247 1.60 3.92 -1.48
CA ARG A 247 0.18 3.96 -1.87
C ARG A 247 -0.70 3.19 -0.89
N GLU A 248 -0.27 2.01 -0.43
CA GLU A 248 -0.99 1.22 0.58
C GLU A 248 -1.13 1.99 1.91
N MET A 249 -0.20 2.90 2.24
CA MET A 249 -0.36 3.78 3.42
C MET A 249 -1.42 4.85 3.20
N TYR A 250 -1.48 5.48 2.01
CA TYR A 250 -2.53 6.47 1.72
C TYR A 250 -3.92 5.82 1.70
N GLN A 251 -4.06 4.66 1.08
CA GLN A 251 -5.32 3.92 1.12
C GLN A 251 -5.73 3.63 2.57
N PHE A 252 -4.78 3.23 3.43
CA PHE A 252 -5.07 2.94 4.83
C PHE A 252 -5.49 4.18 5.60
N ARG A 253 -4.80 5.31 5.38
CA ARG A 253 -5.18 6.63 5.93
C ARG A 253 -6.61 7.00 5.58
N ASP A 254 -6.97 6.86 4.31
CA ASP A 254 -8.28 7.25 3.81
C ASP A 254 -9.37 6.31 4.38
N SER A 255 -9.04 5.02 4.59
CA SER A 255 -9.92 4.09 5.31
C SER A 255 -10.13 4.47 6.79
N VAL A 256 -9.10 4.99 7.47
CA VAL A 256 -9.20 5.46 8.86
C VAL A 256 -10.07 6.71 8.93
N ARG A 257 -9.93 7.63 7.96
CA ARG A 257 -10.76 8.84 7.84
C ARG A 257 -12.23 8.49 7.58
N ALA A 258 -12.50 7.50 6.74
CA ALA A 258 -13.86 7.10 6.36
C ALA A 258 -14.64 6.41 7.50
N LYS A 259 -13.97 5.69 8.41
CA LYS A 259 -14.62 4.98 9.53
C LYS A 259 -15.23 5.91 10.59
N GLY A 260 -14.93 7.21 10.55
CA GLY A 260 -15.42 8.19 11.53
C GLY A 260 -14.78 8.03 12.91
N GLY A 261 -14.96 9.04 13.78
CA GLY A 261 -14.57 8.97 15.21
C GLY A 261 -13.20 9.55 15.58
N ALA A 262 -12.46 10.12 14.63
CA ALA A 262 -11.29 10.95 14.90
C ALA A 262 -11.09 11.97 13.77
N GLU A 263 -10.85 13.24 14.11
CA GLU A 263 -10.39 14.23 13.15
C GLU A 263 -8.94 13.92 12.78
N LEU A 264 -8.65 13.77 11.48
CA LEU A 264 -7.29 13.57 10.96
C LEU A 264 -6.84 14.81 10.19
N ILE A 265 -5.96 15.58 10.81
CA ILE A 265 -5.27 16.71 10.20
C ILE A 265 -4.14 16.16 9.35
N VAL A 266 -4.13 16.54 8.07
CA VAL A 266 -3.02 16.23 7.15
C VAL A 266 -2.27 17.53 6.88
N HIS A 267 -0.99 17.56 7.20
CA HIS A 267 -0.12 18.69 6.91
C HIS A 267 0.92 18.31 5.88
N VAL A 268 1.03 19.12 4.82
CA VAL A 268 2.09 19.04 3.81
C VAL A 268 2.84 20.38 3.85
N ASN A 269 4.16 20.34 3.94
CA ASN A 269 4.96 21.57 3.91
C ASN A 269 4.79 22.27 2.53
N PRO A 270 4.24 23.49 2.47
CA PRO A 270 4.04 24.20 1.20
C PRO A 270 5.35 24.45 0.43
N GLU A 271 6.45 24.72 1.14
CA GLU A 271 7.78 24.93 0.53
C GLU A 271 8.27 23.65 -0.16
N ALA A 272 7.96 22.48 0.41
CA ALA A 272 8.30 21.22 -0.21
C ALA A 272 7.56 20.98 -1.53
N ILE A 273 6.35 21.53 -1.67
CA ILE A 273 5.58 21.48 -2.92
C ILE A 273 6.18 22.46 -3.92
N GLU A 274 6.39 23.72 -3.51
CA GLU A 274 6.90 24.78 -4.38
C GLU A 274 8.25 24.44 -4.99
N LYS A 275 9.15 23.85 -4.20
CA LYS A 275 10.51 23.47 -4.62
C LYS A 275 10.62 22.01 -5.12
N ASP A 276 9.50 21.31 -5.22
CA ASP A 276 9.41 19.89 -5.59
C ASP A 276 10.43 18.99 -4.86
N ILE A 277 10.51 19.14 -3.53
CA ILE A 277 11.48 18.44 -2.71
C ILE A 277 11.21 16.93 -2.74
N ASN A 278 12.19 16.17 -3.20
CA ASN A 278 12.07 14.74 -3.42
C ASN A 278 13.35 13.96 -3.02
N PRO A 279 13.23 12.65 -2.72
CA PRO A 279 14.35 11.87 -2.18
C PRO A 279 15.46 11.55 -3.20
N PHE A 280 15.24 11.78 -4.50
CA PHE A 280 16.23 11.48 -5.55
C PHE A 280 17.13 12.68 -5.83
N ASP A 281 16.55 13.85 -6.11
CA ASP A 281 17.30 15.04 -6.53
C ASP A 281 17.94 15.77 -5.34
N HIS A 282 17.31 15.69 -4.16
CA HIS A 282 17.74 16.42 -2.96
C HIS A 282 18.44 15.52 -1.93
N GLY A 283 18.41 14.20 -2.14
CA GLY A 283 18.92 13.23 -1.19
C GLY A 283 18.09 13.11 0.09
N VAL A 284 18.48 12.13 0.92
CA VAL A 284 17.71 11.68 2.09
C VAL A 284 17.60 12.75 3.18
N GLU A 285 18.69 13.47 3.44
CA GLU A 285 18.79 14.42 4.55
C GLU A 285 17.92 15.66 4.31
N LEU A 286 18.12 16.33 3.18
CA LEU A 286 17.37 17.54 2.83
C LEU A 286 15.88 17.25 2.64
N HIS A 287 15.54 16.15 1.94
CA HIS A 287 14.15 15.73 1.79
C HIS A 287 13.49 15.54 3.15
N THR A 288 14.13 14.82 4.07
CA THR A 288 13.53 14.52 5.37
C THR A 288 13.45 15.77 6.26
N ALA A 289 14.48 16.62 6.26
CA ALA A 289 14.49 17.86 7.01
C ALA A 289 13.32 18.77 6.62
N ILE A 290 13.13 19.02 5.32
CA ILE A 290 12.07 19.93 4.85
C ILE A 290 10.68 19.28 4.98
N THR A 291 10.53 18.03 4.50
CA THR A 291 9.20 17.42 4.40
C THR A 291 8.66 16.87 5.71
N LYS A 292 9.53 16.49 6.66
CA LYS A 292 9.12 15.96 7.97
C LYS A 292 9.39 16.93 9.10
N THR A 293 10.63 17.35 9.29
CA THR A 293 11.00 18.16 10.47
C THR A 293 10.33 19.52 10.41
N GLU A 294 10.58 20.29 9.35
CA GLU A 294 9.97 21.61 9.17
C GLU A 294 8.47 21.51 8.96
N GLY A 295 8.00 20.51 8.21
CA GLY A 295 6.57 20.22 8.08
C GLY A 295 5.88 19.97 9.43
N LEU A 296 6.49 19.19 10.33
CA LEU A 296 5.96 18.97 11.68
C LEU A 296 5.95 20.26 12.49
N LYS A 297 7.06 21.01 12.54
CA LYS A 297 7.13 22.28 13.28
C LYS A 297 6.06 23.27 12.82
N GLN A 298 5.93 23.46 11.50
CA GLN A 298 4.89 24.30 10.92
C GLN A 298 3.48 23.90 11.40
N ALA A 299 3.17 22.60 11.40
CA ALA A 299 1.88 22.11 11.88
C ALA A 299 1.70 22.38 13.38
N LEU A 300 2.71 22.09 14.21
CA LEU A 300 2.64 22.31 15.65
C LEU A 300 2.44 23.79 16.00
N ASP A 301 3.12 24.70 15.30
CA ASP A 301 2.97 26.15 15.47
C ASP A 301 1.61 26.65 14.99
N LEU A 302 1.17 26.21 13.80
CA LEU A 302 -0.11 26.60 13.19
C LEU A 302 -1.29 26.28 14.11
N TYR A 303 -1.33 25.06 14.63
CA TYR A 303 -2.41 24.58 15.49
C TYR A 303 -2.15 24.86 16.98
N ARG A 304 -0.95 25.31 17.36
CA ARG A 304 -0.55 25.57 18.75
C ARG A 304 -0.70 24.34 19.65
N PHE A 305 -0.23 23.19 19.18
CA PHE A 305 -0.28 21.96 19.96
C PHE A 305 0.75 21.98 21.09
N ASP A 306 0.32 21.67 22.31
CA ASP A 306 1.14 21.79 23.51
C ASP A 306 1.56 20.44 24.12
N ILE A 307 0.78 19.39 23.87
CA ILE A 307 1.10 17.99 24.17
C ILE A 307 1.01 17.16 22.89
N VAL A 308 2.09 16.49 22.53
CA VAL A 308 2.21 15.75 21.27
C VAL A 308 2.51 14.29 21.58
N PHE A 309 1.54 13.41 21.37
CA PHE A 309 1.71 11.97 21.58
C PHE A 309 2.42 11.34 20.38
N GLY A 310 3.49 10.58 20.65
CA GLY A 310 4.26 9.85 19.65
C GLY A 310 4.42 8.36 20.00
N GLY A 311 4.47 7.51 18.97
CA GLY A 311 4.61 6.06 19.10
C GLY A 311 6.06 5.56 19.19
N ALA A 312 7.01 6.41 19.57
CA ALA A 312 8.42 6.04 19.65
C ALA A 312 8.68 5.05 20.80
N ARG A 313 9.53 4.05 20.57
CA ARG A 313 9.97 3.07 21.58
C ARG A 313 11.48 3.17 21.86
N ARG A 314 11.90 2.72 23.04
CA ARG A 314 13.32 2.70 23.45
C ARG A 314 14.12 1.61 22.74
N ASP A 315 13.50 0.48 22.40
CA ASP A 315 14.15 -0.67 21.74
C ASP A 315 14.33 -0.47 20.22
N GLU A 316 13.59 0.47 19.62
CA GLU A 316 13.55 0.70 18.17
C GLU A 316 14.92 1.07 17.57
N GLU A 317 15.73 1.83 18.32
CA GLU A 317 17.06 2.30 17.91
C GLU A 317 17.94 2.62 19.12
N ARG A 318 19.25 2.31 19.07
CA ARG A 318 20.19 2.50 20.19
C ARG A 318 20.18 3.90 20.80
N SER A 319 20.01 4.90 19.96
CA SER A 319 19.98 6.32 20.32
C SER A 319 18.76 6.71 21.17
N ARG A 320 17.68 5.93 21.13
CA ARG A 320 16.46 6.13 21.93
C ARG A 320 16.46 5.43 23.28
N ALA A 321 17.48 4.61 23.57
CA ALA A 321 17.56 3.89 24.84
C ALA A 321 17.51 4.80 26.08
N LYS A 322 17.94 6.07 25.93
CA LYS A 322 17.92 7.09 26.99
C LYS A 322 16.73 8.05 26.90
N GLU A 323 15.75 7.78 26.05
CA GLU A 323 14.56 8.62 25.91
C GLU A 323 13.68 8.56 27.17
N ARG A 324 13.16 9.71 27.55
CA ARG A 324 12.17 9.88 28.62
C ARG A 324 10.76 9.72 28.05
N VAL A 325 9.80 9.38 28.89
CA VAL A 325 8.38 9.35 28.48
C VAL A 325 7.90 10.76 28.13
N PHE A 326 8.29 11.77 28.91
CA PHE A 326 7.99 13.18 28.70
C PHE A 326 9.25 13.95 28.27
N SER A 327 9.27 14.42 27.02
CA SER A 327 10.37 15.14 26.41
C SER A 327 9.99 16.60 26.18
N PHE A 328 10.56 17.49 26.98
CA PHE A 328 10.22 18.93 26.99
C PHE A 328 10.89 19.66 25.82
N ARG A 329 10.12 20.52 25.16
CA ARG A 329 10.54 21.35 24.03
C ARG A 329 10.32 22.82 24.33
N ALA A 330 11.35 23.61 24.07
CA ALA A 330 11.27 25.06 24.11
C ALA A 330 10.36 25.62 23.01
N ARG A 331 10.11 26.92 23.04
CA ARG A 331 9.25 27.63 22.07
C ARG A 331 9.62 27.42 20.61
N ASN A 332 10.91 27.28 20.30
CA ASN A 332 11.42 27.00 18.96
C ASN A 332 11.47 25.49 18.63
N HIS A 333 10.74 24.66 19.38
CA HIS A 333 10.75 23.20 19.34
C HIS A 333 12.10 22.51 19.68
N ALA A 334 13.12 23.28 20.10
CA ALA A 334 14.41 22.72 20.46
C ALA A 334 14.34 21.89 21.75
N TRP A 335 15.15 20.84 21.79
CA TRP A 335 15.34 20.01 22.98
C TRP A 335 16.56 20.48 23.77
N ASP A 336 16.38 20.73 25.07
CA ASP A 336 17.46 21.08 26.00
C ASP A 336 17.61 19.98 27.06
N PRO A 337 18.79 19.34 27.18
CA PRO A 337 19.05 18.33 28.21
C PRO A 337 18.74 18.78 29.64
N LYS A 338 19.01 20.06 29.97
CA LYS A 338 18.85 20.60 31.33
C LYS A 338 17.40 20.81 31.72
N ASN A 339 16.51 20.95 30.73
CA ASN A 339 15.07 21.11 30.95
C ASN A 339 14.32 19.78 31.09
N GLN A 340 15.03 18.64 30.91
CA GLN A 340 14.44 17.32 31.06
C GLN A 340 14.36 16.93 32.53
N ARG A 341 13.31 16.18 32.89
CA ARG A 341 12.95 15.92 34.29
C ARG A 341 13.14 14.46 34.65
N PRO A 342 13.61 14.14 35.87
CA PRO A 342 13.58 12.77 36.38
C PRO A 342 12.15 12.22 36.37
N GLU A 343 12.00 10.96 35.96
CA GLU A 343 10.73 10.23 35.95
C GLU A 343 10.88 9.10 36.98
N VAL A 344 10.36 9.28 38.19
CA VAL A 344 10.50 8.32 39.28
C VAL A 344 9.15 7.64 39.51
N TRP A 345 9.14 6.31 39.56
CA TRP A 345 7.91 5.50 39.55
C TRP A 345 7.00 5.83 38.36
N ASN A 346 5.73 6.10 38.62
CA ASN A 346 4.73 6.59 37.68
C ASN A 346 4.32 8.03 38.05
N LEU A 347 5.26 8.83 38.59
CA LEU A 347 5.03 10.24 38.89
C LEU A 347 5.72 11.10 37.84
N TYR A 348 4.92 11.85 37.07
CA TYR A 348 5.40 12.68 35.98
C TYR A 348 5.22 14.16 36.32
N ASN A 349 6.30 14.94 36.26
CA ASN A 349 6.20 16.39 36.37
C ASN A 349 5.92 16.96 34.97
N THR A 350 4.66 17.21 34.66
CA THR A 350 4.16 17.67 33.35
C THR A 350 3.99 19.19 33.23
N ARG A 351 4.27 19.96 34.30
CA ARG A 351 4.11 21.42 34.32
C ARG A 351 4.91 22.09 33.21
N LYS A 352 4.31 22.90 32.35
CA LYS A 352 5.02 23.58 31.26
C LYS A 352 4.69 25.05 31.22
N ARG A 353 5.61 25.85 30.66
CA ARG A 353 5.32 27.26 30.37
C ARG A 353 4.33 27.35 29.21
N PRO A 354 3.58 28.46 29.07
CA PRO A 354 2.58 28.61 28.01
C PRO A 354 3.11 28.46 26.58
N ASP A 355 4.39 28.73 26.37
CA ASP A 355 5.09 28.66 25.08
C ASP A 355 5.95 27.40 24.92
N GLU A 356 5.90 26.47 25.88
CA GLU A 356 6.57 25.18 25.79
C GLU A 356 5.60 24.10 25.31
N SER A 357 6.14 23.05 24.67
CA SER A 357 5.39 21.85 24.33
C SER A 357 6.10 20.61 24.85
N ILE A 358 5.36 19.51 25.00
CA ILE A 358 5.93 18.23 25.46
C ILE A 358 5.65 17.16 24.40
N ARG A 359 6.67 16.38 24.04
CA ARG A 359 6.50 15.11 23.33
C ARG A 359 6.31 14.00 24.36
N VAL A 360 5.26 13.22 24.21
CA VAL A 360 4.90 12.15 25.14
C VAL A 360 4.96 10.81 24.41
N PHE A 361 5.66 9.83 24.98
CA PHE A 361 5.91 8.53 24.36
C PHE A 361 5.36 7.38 25.22
N PRO A 362 4.04 7.12 25.21
CA PRO A 362 3.41 6.10 26.07
C PRO A 362 3.89 4.68 25.77
N LEU A 363 4.46 4.43 24.59
CA LEU A 363 4.98 3.14 24.17
C LEU A 363 6.45 2.91 24.54
N SER A 364 7.10 3.82 25.26
CA SER A 364 8.55 3.79 25.51
C SER A 364 9.08 2.44 26.02
N ASN A 365 8.30 1.73 26.84
CA ASN A 365 8.68 0.44 27.47
C ASN A 365 8.22 -0.80 26.69
N TRP A 366 7.53 -0.62 25.56
CA TRP A 366 7.12 -1.71 24.69
C TRP A 366 8.29 -2.12 23.80
N THR A 367 8.36 -3.41 23.47
CA THR A 367 9.26 -3.94 22.45
C THR A 367 8.54 -4.17 21.12
N GLU A 368 9.28 -4.42 20.04
CA GLU A 368 8.66 -4.80 18.76
C GLU A 368 7.78 -6.06 18.91
N LEU A 369 8.21 -7.02 19.72
CA LEU A 369 7.43 -8.24 19.98
C LEU A 369 6.12 -7.92 20.70
N ASP A 370 6.15 -7.06 21.73
CA ASP A 370 4.95 -6.64 22.47
C ASP A 370 3.94 -5.96 21.55
N ILE A 371 4.40 -5.09 20.64
CA ILE A 371 3.55 -4.41 19.66
C ILE A 371 2.83 -5.43 18.77
N TRP A 372 3.53 -6.43 18.25
CA TRP A 372 2.92 -7.45 17.40
C TRP A 372 1.97 -8.38 18.14
N GLN A 373 2.34 -8.80 19.36
CA GLN A 373 1.45 -9.60 20.21
C GLN A 373 0.17 -8.84 20.54
N TYR A 374 0.28 -7.55 20.88
CA TYR A 374 -0.88 -6.72 21.18
C TYR A 374 -1.75 -6.46 19.95
N ILE A 375 -1.15 -6.25 18.76
CA ILE A 375 -1.89 -6.18 17.50
C ILE A 375 -2.69 -7.47 17.26
N HIS A 376 -2.09 -8.63 17.54
CA HIS A 376 -2.75 -9.91 17.41
C HIS A 376 -3.93 -10.05 18.38
N GLU A 377 -3.70 -9.79 19.67
CA GLU A 377 -4.71 -9.98 20.71
C GLU A 377 -5.86 -8.98 20.63
N GLN A 378 -5.60 -7.74 20.20
CA GLN A 378 -6.60 -6.68 20.10
C GLN A 378 -7.17 -6.51 18.69
N ALA A 379 -6.80 -7.38 17.75
CA ALA A 379 -7.25 -7.34 16.37
C ALA A 379 -7.05 -5.98 15.67
N ILE A 380 -5.91 -5.32 15.92
CA ILE A 380 -5.69 -3.94 15.46
C ILE A 380 -5.40 -3.94 13.96
N PRO A 381 -6.19 -3.21 13.14
CA PRO A 381 -5.91 -3.09 11.72
C PRO A 381 -4.58 -2.39 11.46
N ILE A 382 -3.81 -2.92 10.51
CA ILE A 382 -2.51 -2.38 10.11
C ILE A 382 -2.36 -2.37 8.58
N VAL A 383 -1.36 -1.64 8.09
CA VAL A 383 -1.07 -1.51 6.66
C VAL A 383 -0.60 -2.85 6.07
N PRO A 384 -1.09 -3.29 4.90
CA PRO A 384 -0.70 -4.57 4.29
C PRO A 384 0.80 -4.72 3.96
N LEU A 385 1.56 -3.62 3.91
CA LEU A 385 3.01 -3.62 3.73
C LEU A 385 3.76 -4.44 4.80
N TYR A 386 3.17 -4.62 5.98
CA TYR A 386 3.78 -5.45 7.01
C TYR A 386 3.73 -6.95 6.71
N PHE A 387 2.86 -7.39 5.80
CA PHE A 387 2.72 -8.78 5.40
C PHE A 387 3.48 -9.07 4.12
N ALA A 388 4.06 -10.26 4.05
CA ALA A 388 4.77 -10.76 2.89
C ALA A 388 3.86 -10.84 1.67
N LYS A 389 4.28 -10.19 0.59
CA LYS A 389 3.60 -10.22 -0.70
C LYS A 389 4.61 -10.06 -1.82
N GLU A 390 4.33 -10.66 -2.97
CA GLU A 390 5.08 -10.35 -4.18
C GLU A 390 4.93 -8.87 -4.54
N ARG A 391 6.06 -8.17 -4.62
CA ARG A 391 6.13 -6.75 -4.97
C ARG A 391 7.22 -6.52 -6.01
N PRO A 392 7.09 -5.52 -6.89
CA PRO A 392 8.16 -5.13 -7.81
C PRO A 392 9.26 -4.45 -7.01
N VAL A 393 10.44 -5.04 -6.98
CA VAL A 393 11.60 -4.50 -6.26
C VAL A 393 12.80 -4.29 -7.17
N VAL A 394 13.64 -3.35 -6.78
CA VAL A 394 15.00 -3.16 -7.29
C VAL A 394 15.99 -3.31 -6.16
N ASN A 395 17.17 -3.88 -6.45
CA ASN A 395 18.25 -3.99 -5.49
C ASN A 395 19.20 -2.78 -5.67
N ARG A 396 19.18 -1.86 -4.71
CA ARG A 396 20.05 -0.68 -4.68
C ARG A 396 21.03 -0.83 -3.52
N ASN A 397 22.30 -1.10 -3.84
CA ASN A 397 23.37 -1.26 -2.86
C ASN A 397 23.06 -2.29 -1.75
N GLY A 398 22.46 -3.42 -2.12
CA GLY A 398 22.09 -4.50 -1.19
C GLY A 398 20.74 -4.31 -0.50
N MET A 399 20.05 -3.19 -0.74
CA MET A 399 18.72 -2.92 -0.17
C MET A 399 17.63 -3.13 -1.22
N LEU A 400 16.58 -3.87 -0.85
CA LEU A 400 15.41 -4.09 -1.70
C LEU A 400 14.45 -2.89 -1.58
N LEU A 401 14.29 -2.13 -2.65
CA LEU A 401 13.37 -1.00 -2.73
C LEU A 401 12.17 -1.37 -3.59
N VAL A 402 10.95 -1.17 -3.08
CA VAL A 402 9.73 -1.37 -3.86
C VAL A 402 9.52 -0.21 -4.82
N VAL A 403 9.24 -0.54 -6.08
CA VAL A 403 8.80 0.42 -7.11
C VAL A 403 7.29 0.63 -6.92
N ASP A 404 6.93 1.63 -6.13
CA ASP A 404 5.53 1.85 -5.72
C ASP A 404 4.74 2.78 -6.66
N ASP A 405 5.44 3.65 -7.40
CA ASP A 405 4.87 4.47 -8.48
C ASP A 405 5.93 4.85 -9.53
N ASP A 406 5.49 5.51 -10.62
CA ASP A 406 6.36 5.87 -11.76
C ASP A 406 7.36 7.01 -11.46
N ARG A 407 7.26 7.67 -10.30
CA ARG A 407 8.22 8.70 -9.86
C ARG A 407 9.53 8.08 -9.38
N MET A 408 9.56 6.77 -9.12
CA MET A 408 10.77 6.05 -8.77
C MET A 408 11.80 6.17 -9.91
N GLN A 409 12.92 6.84 -9.63
CA GLN A 409 14.04 6.92 -10.57
C GLN A 409 14.93 5.68 -10.42
N LEU A 410 15.06 4.90 -11.50
CA LEU A 410 15.92 3.72 -11.56
C LEU A 410 17.34 4.11 -11.99
N LEU A 411 18.34 3.46 -11.41
CA LEU A 411 19.73 3.57 -11.87
C LEU A 411 19.95 2.68 -13.11
N PRO A 412 20.94 2.99 -13.99
CA PRO A 412 21.11 2.28 -15.26
C PRO A 412 21.21 0.75 -15.18
N ASN A 413 21.71 0.21 -14.06
CA ASN A 413 21.91 -1.23 -13.86
C ASN A 413 20.83 -1.88 -12.98
N GLU A 414 19.81 -1.14 -12.58
CA GLU A 414 18.73 -1.68 -11.73
C GLU A 414 17.70 -2.40 -12.58
N GLN A 415 17.43 -3.65 -12.21
CA GLN A 415 16.39 -4.46 -12.83
C GLN A 415 15.25 -4.66 -11.85
N ILE A 416 14.02 -4.46 -12.34
CA ILE A 416 12.81 -4.78 -11.59
C ILE A 416 12.66 -6.29 -11.53
N SER A 417 12.46 -6.81 -10.34
CA SER A 417 12.19 -8.22 -10.11
C SER A 417 11.02 -8.39 -9.15
N ALA A 418 10.25 -9.47 -9.33
CA ALA A 418 9.25 -9.85 -8.33
C ALA A 418 9.98 -10.53 -7.16
N ARG A 419 9.72 -10.04 -5.94
CA ARG A 419 10.18 -10.68 -4.70
C ARG A 419 9.06 -10.67 -3.69
N LYS A 420 8.94 -11.75 -2.93
CA LYS A 420 8.03 -11.84 -1.81
C LYS A 420 8.68 -11.14 -0.61
N VAL A 421 8.21 -9.94 -0.31
CA VAL A 421 8.82 -9.06 0.68
C VAL A 421 7.79 -8.47 1.61
N ARG A 422 8.23 -8.06 2.79
CA ARG A 422 7.48 -7.26 3.77
C ARG A 422 8.33 -6.13 4.33
N PHE A 423 7.71 -5.26 5.13
CA PHE A 423 8.41 -4.17 5.80
C PHE A 423 8.31 -4.31 7.31
N ARG A 424 9.42 -4.06 8.02
CA ARG A 424 9.39 -3.93 9.50
C ARG A 424 9.06 -2.52 9.96
N THR A 425 9.38 -1.50 9.14
CA THR A 425 9.04 -0.09 9.41
C THR A 425 8.56 0.59 8.13
N LEU A 426 7.76 1.65 8.27
CA LEU A 426 7.14 2.35 7.14
C LEU A 426 7.43 3.86 7.15
N GLY A 427 7.73 4.43 5.99
CA GLY A 427 7.83 5.89 5.81
C GLY A 427 7.80 6.26 4.33
N CYS A 428 8.76 7.04 3.86
CA CYS A 428 8.84 7.35 2.43
C CYS A 428 9.28 6.09 1.67
N TYR A 429 8.58 5.71 0.60
CA TYR A 429 8.81 4.45 -0.09
C TYR A 429 10.22 4.34 -0.71
N PRO A 430 10.82 5.40 -1.30
CA PRO A 430 12.17 5.29 -1.85
C PRO A 430 13.27 5.18 -0.79
N LEU A 431 12.92 5.37 0.48
CA LEU A 431 13.83 5.45 1.62
C LEU A 431 13.63 4.31 2.64
N THR A 432 12.81 3.33 2.28
CA THR A 432 12.42 2.24 3.17
C THR A 432 12.69 0.91 2.47
N GLY A 433 13.69 0.18 2.96
CA GLY A 433 14.06 -1.14 2.48
C GLY A 433 13.08 -2.22 2.94
N ALA A 434 12.71 -3.09 2.01
CA ALA A 434 11.95 -4.29 2.28
C ALA A 434 12.87 -5.43 2.73
N ILE A 435 12.30 -6.43 3.40
CA ILE A 435 12.96 -7.69 3.72
C ILE A 435 12.24 -8.84 3.01
N GLU A 436 12.99 -9.82 2.53
CA GLU A 436 12.41 -11.08 2.06
C GLU A 436 11.80 -11.83 3.25
N SER A 437 10.60 -12.35 3.06
CA SER A 437 9.84 -13.02 4.11
C SER A 437 8.69 -13.80 3.50
N ASP A 438 8.28 -14.87 4.18
CA ASP A 438 7.05 -15.60 3.89
C ASP A 438 5.87 -15.22 4.79
N ALA A 439 6.10 -14.41 5.83
CA ALA A 439 5.14 -14.07 6.87
C ALA A 439 3.99 -13.19 6.35
N SER A 440 2.89 -13.84 6.00
CA SER A 440 1.65 -13.28 5.48
C SER A 440 0.59 -13.00 6.54
N THR A 441 0.80 -13.47 7.78
CA THR A 441 -0.11 -13.26 8.92
C THR A 441 0.62 -12.70 10.14
N VAL A 442 -0.13 -12.14 11.11
CA VAL A 442 0.47 -11.63 12.36
C VAL A 442 1.17 -12.74 13.17
N PRO A 443 0.58 -13.94 13.36
CA PRO A 443 1.29 -15.05 14.00
C PRO A 443 2.59 -15.44 13.30
N GLU A 444 2.62 -15.46 11.97
CA GLU A 444 3.85 -15.73 11.21
C GLU A 444 4.91 -14.64 11.42
N ILE A 445 4.51 -13.36 11.49
CA ILE A 445 5.44 -12.26 11.80
C ILE A 445 6.02 -12.43 13.22
N ILE A 446 5.19 -12.79 14.20
CA ILE A 446 5.64 -13.04 15.57
C ILE A 446 6.65 -14.20 15.58
N ALA A 447 6.35 -15.30 14.89
CA ALA A 447 7.25 -16.45 14.79
C ALA A 447 8.59 -16.09 14.15
N GLU A 448 8.58 -15.29 13.07
CA GLU A 448 9.79 -14.78 12.42
C GLU A 448 10.61 -13.87 13.35
N LEU A 449 9.95 -13.01 14.12
CA LEU A 449 10.62 -12.09 15.06
C LEU A 449 11.32 -12.82 16.21
N LEU A 450 10.74 -13.90 16.72
CA LEU A 450 11.36 -14.72 17.77
C LEU A 450 12.69 -15.35 17.34
N GLN A 451 12.93 -15.49 16.03
CA GLN A 451 14.15 -16.06 15.47
C GLN A 451 15.14 -14.99 14.97
N SER A 452 14.68 -13.73 14.82
CA SER A 452 15.47 -12.66 14.27
C SER A 452 16.43 -12.03 15.29
N ARG A 453 17.63 -11.68 14.83
CA ARG A 453 18.62 -10.89 15.61
C ARG A 453 18.85 -9.49 15.03
N ALA A 454 18.15 -9.15 13.95
CA ALA A 454 18.30 -7.88 13.25
C ALA A 454 17.50 -6.78 13.96
N SER A 455 18.03 -5.55 13.96
CA SER A 455 17.29 -4.39 14.44
C SER A 455 16.10 -4.08 13.52
N GLU A 456 15.00 -3.65 14.11
CA GLU A 456 13.79 -3.24 13.41
C GLU A 456 14.04 -2.21 12.28
N ARG A 457 14.89 -1.21 12.55
CA ARG A 457 15.13 -0.08 11.65
C ARG A 457 16.29 -0.27 10.67
N GLN A 458 16.87 -1.47 10.57
CA GLN A 458 18.04 -1.73 9.72
C GLN A 458 17.83 -1.36 8.23
N GLY A 459 16.59 -1.43 7.73
CA GLY A 459 16.24 -1.07 6.34
C GLY A 459 16.00 0.42 6.08
N ARG A 460 16.29 1.33 7.02
CA ARG A 460 16.04 2.77 6.86
C ARG A 460 17.29 3.50 6.39
N LEU A 461 17.26 4.06 5.16
CA LEU A 461 18.38 4.87 4.64
C LEU A 461 18.67 6.12 5.47
N ILE A 462 17.65 6.68 6.13
CA ILE A 462 17.79 7.86 7.01
C ILE A 462 18.63 7.56 8.27
N ASP A 463 18.71 6.28 8.65
CA ASP A 463 19.43 5.86 9.86
C ASP A 463 20.88 5.46 9.54
N THR A 464 21.19 5.21 8.26
CA THR A 464 22.56 4.93 7.78
C THR A 464 23.35 6.18 7.39
N SER A 465 22.73 7.36 7.24
CA SER A 465 23.47 8.58 6.90
C SER A 465 24.32 9.05 8.09
N SER A 466 25.62 8.92 7.92
CA SER A 466 26.64 9.19 8.93
C SER A 466 26.88 10.70 9.08
N GLY A 467 26.20 11.37 10.03
CA GLY A 467 26.52 12.78 10.28
C GLY A 467 25.87 13.47 11.47
N SER A 468 24.68 13.07 11.93
CA SER A 468 24.00 13.74 13.05
C SER A 468 23.65 12.77 14.16
N SER A 469 24.22 12.97 15.36
CA SER A 469 23.74 12.28 16.57
C SER A 469 22.24 12.54 16.75
N MET A 470 21.51 11.61 17.38
CA MET A 470 20.10 11.83 17.65
C MET A 470 19.87 13.05 18.55
N GLU A 471 20.83 13.41 19.40
CA GLU A 471 20.80 14.67 20.17
C GLU A 471 20.75 15.88 19.23
N LYS A 472 21.50 15.86 18.13
CA LYS A 472 21.42 16.90 17.09
C LYS A 472 20.05 16.91 16.41
N LYS A 473 19.52 15.74 16.02
CA LYS A 473 18.16 15.62 15.46
C LYS A 473 17.08 16.13 16.43
N LYS A 474 17.22 15.88 17.74
CA LYS A 474 16.32 16.38 18.79
C LYS A 474 16.45 17.90 18.97
N ALA A 475 17.66 18.43 19.00
CA ALA A 475 17.92 19.86 19.07
C ALA A 475 17.31 20.59 17.86
N GLU A 476 17.37 19.95 16.69
CA GLU A 476 16.75 20.42 15.44
C GLU A 476 15.23 20.19 15.38
N GLY A 477 14.61 19.54 16.37
CA GLY A 477 13.15 19.35 16.43
C GLY A 477 12.60 18.21 15.55
N TYR A 478 13.43 17.25 15.12
CA TYR A 478 13.05 16.10 14.29
C TYR A 478 12.01 15.16 14.94
N PHE A 479 11.89 15.19 16.27
CA PHE A 479 11.01 14.34 17.09
C PHE A 479 9.94 15.15 17.81
#